data_AF-A0A4T0U332-F1
#
_entry.id   AF-A0A4T0U332-F1
#
_cell.length_a   1.000
_cell.length_b   1.000
_cell.length_c   1.000
_cell.angle_alpha   90.00
_cell.angle_beta   90.00
_cell.angle_gamma   90.00
#
_symmetry.space_group_name_H-M   'P 1'
#
loop_
_entity.id
_entity.type
_entity.pdbx_description
1 polymer ?
#
loop_
_entity_poly.entity_id
_entity_poly.type
_entity_poly.pdbx_seq_one_letter_code
_entity_poly.pdbx_strand_id
1 'polypeptide(L)' 'MALTPAEASDPKKNPLNPEGLKPCCVCPETKKLRDECFLFNGSNADSSNGSTDACKDVLEAHKACMRSFGFPV' A
#
# COMPACT_ATOMS: atom_id res chain seq x y z
N MET A 1 0.94 11.04 -17.51
CA MET A 1 0.21 9.76 -17.59
C MET A 1 0.66 8.92 -16.42
N ALA A 2 -0.23 8.65 -15.45
CA ALA A 2 0.09 7.74 -14.35
C ALA A 2 -0.01 6.31 -14.89
N LEU A 3 1.00 5.48 -14.63
CA LEU A 3 0.96 4.05 -14.97
C LEU A 3 -0.19 3.39 -14.20
N THR A 4 -0.90 2.47 -14.84
CA THR A 4 -1.86 1.63 -14.13
C THR A 4 -1.14 0.70 -13.14
N PRO A 5 -1.78 0.17 -12.08
CA PRO A 5 -1.14 -0.76 -11.15
C PRO A 5 -0.51 -1.99 -11.82
N ALA A 6 -1.12 -2.45 -12.91
CA ALA A 6 -0.58 -3.55 -13.73
C ALA A 6 0.70 -3.12 -14.45
N GLU A 7 0.70 -1.96 -15.11
CA GLU A 7 1.88 -1.42 -15.80
C GLU A 7 3.01 -1.01 -14.85
N ALA A 8 2.70 -0.63 -13.62
CA ALA A 8 3.70 -0.36 -12.58
C ALA A 8 4.42 -1.64 -12.11
N SER A 9 3.84 -2.82 -12.37
CA SER A 9 4.50 -4.11 -12.12
C SER A 9 5.43 -4.52 -13.27
N ASP A 10 5.37 -3.86 -14.42
CA ASP A 10 6.27 -4.15 -15.55
C ASP A 10 7.61 -3.41 -15.39
N PRO A 11 8.74 -4.10 -15.17
CA PRO A 11 10.05 -3.46 -14.97
C PRO A 11 10.52 -2.69 -16.20
N LYS A 12 9.98 -3.01 -17.39
CA LYS A 12 10.24 -2.29 -18.64
C LYS A 12 9.53 -0.93 -18.70
N LYS A 13 8.40 -0.78 -18.01
CA LYS A 13 7.63 0.47 -17.98
C LYS A 13 7.86 1.26 -16.69
N ASN A 14 8.29 0.60 -15.62
CA ASN A 14 8.54 1.19 -14.33
C ASN A 14 9.99 0.93 -13.88
N PRO A 15 10.92 1.87 -14.14
CA PRO A 15 12.32 1.73 -13.71
C PRO A 15 12.50 1.77 -12.18
N LEU A 16 11.48 2.20 -11.42
CA LEU A 16 11.49 2.21 -9.95
C LEU A 16 11.17 0.83 -9.35
N ASN A 17 10.69 -0.12 -10.17
CA ASN A 17 10.41 -1.50 -9.79
C ASN A 17 11.21 -2.45 -10.70
N PRO A 18 12.55 -2.50 -10.56
CA PRO A 18 13.40 -3.29 -11.46
C PRO A 18 13.13 -4.79 -11.38
N GLU A 19 12.61 -5.27 -10.24
CA GLU A 19 12.27 -6.66 -10.02
C GLU A 19 10.86 -7.05 -10.53
N GLY A 20 10.08 -6.08 -11.03
CA GLY A 20 8.73 -6.34 -11.52
C GLY A 20 7.78 -6.88 -10.46
N LEU A 21 8.01 -6.49 -9.20
CA LEU A 21 7.20 -6.96 -8.08
C LEU A 21 5.77 -6.45 -8.19
N LYS A 22 4.82 -7.26 -7.74
CA LYS A 22 3.42 -6.83 -7.64
C LYS A 22 3.24 -5.85 -6.47
N PRO A 23 2.21 -5.00 -6.50
CA PRO A 23 1.94 -4.05 -5.41
C PRO A 23 1.73 -4.73 -4.05
N CYS A 24 1.27 -5.99 -4.03
CA CYS A 24 1.12 -6.78 -2.80
C CYS A 24 2.45 -7.27 -2.20
N CYS A 25 3.54 -7.25 -2.96
CA CYS A 25 4.85 -7.81 -2.62
C CYS A 25 5.93 -6.76 -2.40
N VAL A 26 5.71 -5.52 -2.83
CA VAL A 26 6.74 -4.48 -2.85
C VAL A 26 6.99 -3.85 -1.47
N CYS A 27 5.99 -3.92 -0.58
CA CYS A 27 6.04 -3.34 0.76
C CYS A 27 5.50 -4.32 1.83
N PRO A 28 6.13 -5.48 2.05
CA PRO A 28 5.62 -6.51 2.95
C PRO A 28 5.61 -6.05 4.42
N GLU A 29 6.61 -5.28 4.84
CA GLU A 29 6.71 -4.79 6.22
C GLU A 29 5.60 -3.79 6.57
N THR A 30 5.41 -2.74 5.76
CA THR A 30 4.36 -1.74 6.00
C THR A 30 2.97 -2.32 5.76
N LYS A 31 2.83 -3.27 4.82
CA LYS A 31 1.58 -4.01 4.63
C LYS A 31 1.22 -4.80 5.88
N LYS A 32 2.16 -5.53 6.47
CA LYS A 32 1.92 -6.31 7.69
C LYS A 32 1.49 -5.39 8.83
N LEU A 33 2.20 -4.28 9.05
CA LEU A 33 1.84 -3.29 10.08
C LEU A 33 0.43 -2.72 9.86
N ARG A 34 0.06 -2.44 8.60
CA ARG A 34 -1.28 -1.99 8.24
C ARG A 34 -2.30 -3.09 8.56
N ASP A 35 -2.10 -4.30 8.05
CA ASP A 35 -3.02 -5.43 8.27
C ASP A 35 -3.19 -5.72 9.77
N GLU A 36 -2.10 -5.71 10.55
CA GLU A 36 -2.11 -5.83 12.01
C GLU A 36 -2.88 -4.68 12.66
N CYS A 37 -2.64 -3.43 12.26
CA CYS A 37 -3.36 -2.27 12.79
C CYS A 37 -4.88 -2.39 12.56
N PHE A 38 -5.30 -2.79 11.36
CA PHE A 38 -6.72 -3.01 11.05
C PHE A 38 -7.31 -4.22 11.81
N LEU A 39 -6.51 -5.27 12.06
CA LEU A 39 -6.92 -6.42 12.86
C LEU A 39 -7.10 -6.06 14.35
N PHE A 40 -6.19 -5.28 14.92
CA PHE A 40 -6.21 -4.88 16.33
C PHE A 40 -7.21 -3.76 16.63
N ASN A 41 -7.35 -2.77 15.74
CA ASN A 41 -8.34 -1.70 15.88
C ASN A 41 -9.74 -2.13 15.41
N GLY A 42 -9.85 -3.35 14.87
CA GLY A 42 -11.10 -4.05 14.59
C GLY A 42 -11.85 -3.62 13.32
N SER A 43 -12.44 -4.61 12.65
CA SER A 43 -13.51 -4.45 11.65
C SER A 43 -14.85 -3.97 12.24
N ASN A 44 -14.91 -3.64 13.53
CA ASN A 44 -16.15 -3.38 14.30
C ASN A 44 -16.25 -1.95 14.86
N ALA A 45 -15.44 -1.01 14.37
CA ALA A 45 -15.91 0.37 14.37
C ALA A 45 -16.95 0.41 13.24
N ASP A 46 -18.21 0.64 13.61
CA ASP A 46 -19.32 1.02 12.73
C ASP A 46 -18.84 1.64 11.41
N SER A 47 -19.46 1.24 10.30
CA SER A 47 -19.11 1.60 8.92
C SER A 47 -19.07 3.11 8.62
N SER A 48 -19.18 3.98 9.62
CA SER A 48 -18.82 5.39 9.58
C SER A 48 -17.43 5.64 10.19
N ASN A 49 -16.37 5.50 9.39
CA ASN A 49 -15.18 6.36 9.49
C ASN A 49 -14.24 6.23 10.72
N GLY A 50 -14.32 5.18 11.54
CA GLY A 50 -13.49 5.07 12.77
C GLY A 50 -12.10 4.41 12.64
N SER A 51 -11.93 3.40 11.79
CA SER A 51 -10.70 2.58 11.76
C SER A 51 -9.55 3.19 10.93
N THR A 52 -9.85 4.14 10.03
CA THR A 52 -8.84 4.75 9.15
C THR A 52 -7.99 5.78 9.89
N ASP A 53 -8.54 6.52 10.85
CA ASP A 53 -7.78 7.52 11.60
C ASP A 53 -6.76 6.89 12.56
N ALA A 54 -7.14 5.82 13.26
CA ALA A 54 -6.22 5.08 14.15
C ALA A 54 -5.05 4.43 13.37
N CYS A 55 -5.29 4.02 12.12
CA CYS A 55 -4.30 3.39 11.25
C CYS A 55 -3.75 4.34 10.18
N LYS A 56 -3.96 5.66 10.31
CA LYS A 56 -3.60 6.64 9.27
C LYS A 56 -2.10 6.66 9.02
N ASP A 57 -1.30 6.65 10.08
CA ASP A 57 0.16 6.70 9.98
C ASP A 57 0.72 5.44 9.29
N VAL A 58 0.23 4.26 9.66
CA VAL A 58 0.65 2.99 9.01
C VAL A 58 0.16 2.90 7.58
N LEU A 59 -1.01 3.45 7.26
CA LEU A 59 -1.55 3.49 5.91
C LEU A 59 -0.75 4.44 5.02
N GLU A 60 -0.41 5.64 5.51
CA GLU A 60 0.42 6.58 4.77
C GLU A 60 1.85 6.05 4.58
N ALA A 61 2.42 5.34 5.57
CA ALA A 61 3.70 4.65 5.39
C ALA A 61 3.64 3.59 4.28
N HIS A 62 2.55 2.81 4.20
CA HIS A 62 2.36 1.83 3.14
C HIS A 62 2.21 2.48 1.76
N LYS A 63 1.40 3.54 1.66
CA LYS A 63 1.24 4.32 0.43
C LYS A 63 2.54 4.98 0.00
N ALA A 64 3.30 5.57 0.93
CA ALA A 64 4.59 6.19 0.65
C ALA A 64 5.56 5.16 0.06
N CYS A 65 5.62 3.96 0.65
CA CYS A 65 6.41 2.87 0.12
C CYS A 65 6.00 2.51 -1.32
N MET A 66 4.71 2.27 -1.58
CA MET A 66 4.23 1.97 -2.93
C MET A 66 4.52 3.08 -3.95
N ARG A 67 4.41 4.35 -3.55
CA ARG A 67 4.76 5.51 -4.39
C ARG A 67 6.25 5.56 -4.73
N SER A 68 7.13 5.18 -3.81
CA SER A 68 8.58 5.08 -4.07
C SER A 68 8.90 4.06 -5.16
N PHE A 69 8.08 3.02 -5.29
CA PHE A 69 8.17 2.04 -6.36
C PHE A 69 7.32 2.40 -7.59
N GLY A 70 6.74 3.60 -7.69
CA GLY A 70 5.98 4.03 -8.87
C GLY A 70 4.57 3.43 -9.00
N PHE A 71 4.03 2.82 -7.93
CA PHE A 71 2.64 2.35 -7.93
C PHE A 71 1.65 3.49 -7.61
N PRO A 72 0.53 3.58 -8.33
CA PRO A 72 -0.56 4.50 -7.99
C PRO A 72 -1.33 3.98 -6.75
N VAL A 73 -1.55 4.86 -5.74
CA VAL A 73 -2.23 4.55 -4.45
C VAL A 73 -3.12 5.67 -3.95
#